data_AF-A0A4Q6G142-F1
#
_entry.id   AF-A0A4Q6G142-F1
#
_cell.length_a   1.000
_cell.length_b   1.000
_cell.length_c   1.000
_cell.angle_alpha   90.00
_cell.angle_beta   90.00
_cell.angle_gamma   90.00
#
_symmetry.space_group_name_H-M   'P 1'
#
loop_
_entity.id
_entity.type
_entity.pdbx_description
1 polymer ?
#
loop_
_entity_poly.entity_id
_entity_poly.type
_entity_poly.pdbx_seq_one_letter_code
_entity_poly.pdbx_strand_id
1 'polypeptide(L)'
;MMMESISYGREKFIEAISILSGPDSIRRRVIAAFRELQFLESKHFIDPEDFRRFSNLRFRLTSSRDGQKSGYFEDFIEKGSLEEILAVSGIISSLAAAVILK
;
A
#
# COMPACT_ATOMS: atom_id res chain seq x y z
N MET A 1 3.94 19.89 -13.53
CA MET A 1 3.85 19.91 -12.06
C MET A 1 2.72 19.03 -11.49
N MET A 2 1.43 19.27 -11.77
CA MET A 2 0.34 18.40 -11.23
C MET A 2 0.23 17.03 -11.93
N MET A 3 0.27 17.00 -13.27
CA MET A 3 0.23 15.75 -14.04
C MET A 3 1.41 14.82 -13.72
N GLU A 4 2.61 15.35 -13.50
CA GLU A 4 3.80 14.54 -13.16
C GLU A 4 3.65 13.85 -11.79
N SER A 5 3.03 14.52 -10.81
CA SER A 5 2.78 13.93 -9.48
C SER A 5 1.76 12.79 -9.55
N ILE A 6 0.71 12.96 -10.35
CA ILE A 6 -0.30 11.91 -10.57
C ILE A 6 0.32 10.71 -11.31
N SER A 7 1.12 10.95 -12.35
CA SER A 7 1.83 9.90 -13.07
C SER A 7 2.75 9.10 -12.16
N TYR A 8 3.50 9.77 -11.28
CA TYR A 8 4.33 9.11 -10.27
C TYR A 8 3.51 8.21 -9.33
N GLY A 9 2.35 8.71 -8.85
CA GLY A 9 1.44 7.90 -8.04
C GLY A 9 0.98 6.63 -8.75
N ARG A 10 0.54 6.75 -10.01
CA ARG A 10 0.12 5.62 -10.84
C ARG A 10 1.25 4.62 -11.06
N GLU A 11 2.46 5.09 -11.37
CA GLU A 11 3.64 4.25 -11.54
C GLU A 11 3.93 3.42 -10.28
N LYS A 12 3.88 4.03 -9.09
CA LYS A 12 4.06 3.31 -7.82
C LYS A 12 2.99 2.25 -7.56
N PHE A 13 1.74 2.51 -7.96
CA PHE A 13 0.70 1.47 -7.88
C PHE A 13 0.92 0.34 -8.88
N ILE A 14 1.41 0.62 -10.09
CA ILE A 14 1.77 -0.41 -11.08
C ILE A 14 2.91 -1.29 -10.54
N GLU A 15 3.95 -0.69 -9.99
CA GLU A 15 5.08 -1.41 -9.38
C GLU A 15 4.60 -2.30 -8.22
N ALA A 16 3.75 -1.77 -7.33
CA ALA A 16 3.18 -2.52 -6.22
C ALA A 16 2.39 -3.76 -6.70
N ILE A 17 1.59 -3.64 -7.77
CA ILE A 17 0.84 -4.77 -8.34
C ILE A 17 1.75 -5.81 -8.98
N SER A 18 2.81 -5.36 -9.67
CA SER A 18 3.83 -6.26 -10.21
C SER A 18 4.49 -7.07 -9.10
N ILE A 19 4.86 -6.42 -7.98
CA ILE A 19 5.41 -7.09 -6.80
C ILE A 19 4.42 -8.10 -6.21
N LEU A 20 3.14 -7.72 -6.05
CA LEU A 20 2.10 -8.62 -5.53
C LEU A 20 1.88 -9.86 -6.40
N SER A 21 2.15 -9.77 -7.70
CA SER A 21 2.02 -10.87 -8.66
C SER A 21 3.28 -11.72 -8.79
N GLY A 22 4.36 -11.35 -8.08
CA GLY A 22 5.64 -12.05 -8.14
C GLY A 22 5.64 -13.46 -7.54
N PRO A 23 6.76 -14.19 -7.68
CA PRO A 23 6.90 -15.58 -7.23
C PRO A 23 7.19 -15.73 -5.72
N ASP A 24 7.50 -14.63 -5.01
CA ASP A 24 7.82 -14.66 -3.58
C ASP A 24 6.63 -15.06 -2.69
N SER A 25 6.92 -15.36 -1.42
CA SER A 25 5.87 -15.59 -0.43
C SER A 25 4.94 -14.37 -0.32
N ILE A 26 3.65 -14.62 -0.03
CA ILE A 26 2.67 -13.53 0.06
C ILE A 26 3.07 -12.46 1.08
N ARG A 27 3.71 -12.85 2.19
CA ARG A 27 4.23 -11.92 3.22
C ARG A 27 5.26 -10.96 2.63
N ARG A 28 6.30 -11.51 1.97
CA ARG A 28 7.35 -10.71 1.32
C ARG A 28 6.78 -9.79 0.25
N ARG A 29 5.85 -10.29 -0.56
CA ARG A 29 5.21 -9.51 -1.62
C ARG A 29 4.40 -8.34 -1.07
N VAL A 30 3.56 -8.58 -0.06
CA VAL A 30 2.77 -7.50 0.57
C VAL A 30 3.69 -6.48 1.22
N ILE A 31 4.77 -6.92 1.89
CA ILE A 31 5.74 -6.02 2.49
C ILE A 31 6.38 -5.11 1.45
N ALA A 32 6.93 -5.70 0.40
CA ALA A 32 7.60 -4.95 -0.66
C ALA A 32 6.64 -4.02 -1.41
N ALA A 33 5.42 -4.47 -1.72
CA ALA A 33 4.41 -3.65 -2.39
C ALA A 33 4.02 -2.43 -1.56
N PHE A 34 3.85 -2.58 -0.25
CA PHE A 34 3.53 -1.44 0.62
C PHE A 34 4.72 -0.46 0.76
N ARG A 35 5.96 -0.95 0.79
CA ARG A 35 7.16 -0.11 0.83
C ARG A 35 7.25 0.83 -0.39
N GLU A 36 6.81 0.38 -1.57
CA GLU A 36 6.72 1.25 -2.76
C GLU A 36 5.70 2.37 -2.60
N LEU A 37 4.58 2.09 -1.90
CA LEU A 37 3.48 3.03 -1.74
C LEU A 37 3.63 3.98 -0.55
N GLN A 38 4.46 3.64 0.45
CA GLN A 38 4.46 4.30 1.76
C GLN A 38 4.67 5.83 1.72
N PHE A 39 5.39 6.32 0.70
CA PHE A 39 5.74 7.73 0.51
C PHE A 39 4.69 8.52 -0.28
N LEU A 40 3.61 7.88 -0.73
CA LEU A 40 2.56 8.58 -1.47
C LEU A 40 1.78 9.54 -0.56
N GLU A 41 1.74 10.79 -0.99
CA GLU A 41 0.95 11.91 -0.44
C GLU A 41 -0.29 12.22 -1.31
N SER A 42 -1.18 13.09 -0.82
CA SER A 42 -2.44 13.46 -1.48
C SER A 42 -2.27 13.94 -2.93
N LYS A 43 -1.18 14.67 -3.23
CA LYS A 43 -0.89 15.20 -4.57
C LYS A 43 -0.69 14.13 -5.65
N HIS A 44 -0.47 12.87 -5.26
CA HIS A 44 -0.29 11.76 -6.19
C HIS A 44 -1.61 11.05 -6.53
N PHE A 45 -2.74 11.52 -5.99
CA PHE A 45 -4.07 10.97 -6.21
C PHE A 45 -4.93 11.99 -6.92
N ILE A 46 -5.69 11.55 -7.92
CA ILE A 46 -6.72 12.37 -8.56
C ILE A 46 -7.93 12.52 -7.62
N ASP A 47 -8.31 11.42 -6.98
CA ASP A 47 -9.47 11.36 -6.09
C ASP A 47 -9.02 11.45 -4.61
N PRO A 48 -9.46 12.48 -3.86
CA PRO A 48 -9.19 12.58 -2.43
C PRO A 48 -9.68 11.37 -1.62
N GLU A 49 -10.73 10.69 -2.09
CA GLU A 49 -11.26 9.49 -1.42
C GLU A 49 -10.28 8.32 -1.51
N ASP A 50 -9.61 8.14 -2.64
CA ASP A 50 -8.59 7.09 -2.80
C ASP A 50 -7.39 7.36 -1.89
N PHE A 51 -6.98 8.63 -1.77
CA PHE A 51 -5.97 9.02 -0.79
C PHE A 51 -6.42 8.77 0.66
N ARG A 52 -7.69 9.04 0.99
CA ARG A 52 -8.25 8.77 2.33
C ARG A 52 -8.21 7.27 2.65
N ARG A 53 -8.62 6.43 1.71
CA ARG A 53 -8.57 4.96 1.84
C ARG A 53 -7.14 4.46 2.02
N PHE A 54 -6.20 4.96 1.22
CA PHE A 54 -4.77 4.64 1.36
C PHE A 54 -4.22 5.08 2.73
N SER A 55 -4.50 6.31 3.16
CA SER A 55 -4.06 6.85 4.45
C SER A 55 -4.60 6.04 5.62
N ASN A 56 -5.86 5.61 5.56
CA ASN A 56 -6.47 4.73 6.56
C ASN A 56 -5.82 3.35 6.61
N LEU A 57 -5.49 2.77 5.45
CA LEU A 57 -4.73 1.51 5.39
C LEU A 57 -3.37 1.69 6.05
N ARG A 58 -2.61 2.72 5.64
CA ARG A 58 -1.30 3.03 6.23
C ARG A 58 -1.39 3.22 7.74
N PHE A 59 -2.33 4.03 8.21
CA PHE A 59 -2.56 4.25 9.64
C PHE A 59 -2.85 2.95 10.39
N ARG A 60 -3.81 2.14 9.93
CA ARG A 60 -4.15 0.86 10.58
C ARG A 60 -2.96 -0.08 10.67
N LEU A 61 -2.11 -0.10 9.65
CA LEU A 61 -0.93 -0.95 9.61
C LEU A 61 0.23 -0.42 10.47
N THR A 62 0.27 0.89 10.73
CA THR A 62 1.31 1.51 11.58
C THR A 62 0.88 1.74 13.03
N SER A 63 -0.43 1.74 13.32
CA SER A 63 -1.01 2.08 14.63
C SER A 63 -1.41 0.87 15.46
N SER A 64 -1.34 -0.35 14.90
CA SER A 64 -1.54 -1.60 15.64
C SER A 64 -0.34 -1.94 16.54
N ARG A 65 -0.10 -1.11 17.58
CA ARG A 65 0.46 -1.41 18.92
C ARG A 65 1.14 -0.17 19.51
N ASP A 66 0.74 0.15 20.74
CA ASP A 66 1.27 1.24 21.56
C ASP A 66 2.82 1.32 21.56
N GLY A 67 3.33 2.47 21.11
CA GLY A 67 4.52 3.14 21.65
C GLY A 67 5.91 2.50 21.47
N GLN A 68 6.46 2.38 20.26
CA GLN A 68 7.90 2.19 19.94
C GLN A 68 8.24 2.02 18.42
N LYS A 69 8.64 3.13 17.77
CA LYS A 69 9.59 3.27 16.63
C LYS A 69 9.66 2.15 15.53
N SER A 70 9.27 2.52 14.31
CA SER A 70 9.86 2.10 13.02
C SER A 70 10.11 0.59 12.83
N GLY A 71 9.07 -0.15 12.44
CA GLY A 71 9.13 -1.60 12.12
C GLY A 71 7.76 -2.31 12.07
N TYR A 72 6.69 -1.63 12.45
CA TYR A 72 5.37 -2.20 12.74
C TYR A 72 4.64 -2.92 11.61
N PHE A 73 4.68 -2.39 10.39
CA PHE A 73 3.95 -2.99 9.29
C PHE A 73 4.55 -4.36 8.90
N GLU A 74 5.87 -4.44 8.86
CA GLU A 74 6.58 -5.68 8.52
C GLU A 74 6.33 -6.72 9.59
N ASP A 75 6.37 -6.32 10.87
CA ASP A 75 6.02 -7.18 11.98
C ASP A 75 4.57 -7.66 11.95
N PHE A 76 3.62 -6.78 11.58
CA PHE A 76 2.22 -7.16 11.40
C PHE A 76 2.05 -8.17 10.27
N ILE A 77 2.71 -7.97 9.12
CA ILE A 77 2.63 -8.90 7.99
C ILE A 77 3.42 -10.18 8.25
N GLU A 78 4.53 -10.16 8.98
CA GLU A 78 5.34 -11.34 9.30
C GLU A 78 4.69 -12.22 10.37
N LYS A 79 3.98 -11.62 11.35
CA LYS A 79 3.34 -12.34 12.46
C LYS A 79 1.83 -12.54 12.28
N GLY A 80 1.21 -11.80 11.38
CA GLY A 80 -0.23 -11.82 11.12
C GLY A 80 -0.71 -13.14 10.53
N SER A 81 -2.02 -13.36 10.60
CA SER A 81 -2.69 -14.50 9.95
C SER A 81 -2.63 -14.37 8.43
N LEU A 82 -2.79 -15.50 7.73
CA LEU A 82 -2.88 -15.49 6.26
C LEU A 82 -4.05 -14.63 5.76
N GLU A 83 -5.18 -14.66 6.47
CA GLU A 83 -6.37 -13.88 6.16
C GLU A 83 -6.11 -12.37 6.22
N GLU A 84 -5.41 -11.89 7.24
CA GLU A 84 -5.02 -10.48 7.36
C GLU A 84 -4.12 -10.05 6.21
N ILE A 85 -3.16 -10.89 5.82
CA ILE A 85 -2.23 -10.58 4.72
C ILE A 85 -2.97 -10.54 3.39
N LEU A 86 -3.86 -11.51 3.15
CA LEU A 86 -4.69 -11.53 1.94
C LEU A 86 -5.65 -10.34 1.89
N ALA A 87 -6.21 -9.94 3.02
CA ALA A 87 -7.04 -8.74 3.11
C ALA A 87 -6.24 -7.47 2.76
N VAL A 88 -5.02 -7.32 3.28
CA VAL A 88 -4.14 -6.19 2.93
C VAL A 88 -3.79 -6.20 1.44
N SER A 89 -3.40 -7.36 0.90
CA SER A 89 -3.14 -7.53 -0.55
C SER A 89 -4.35 -7.13 -1.40
N GLY A 90 -5.55 -7.55 -1.00
CA GLY A 90 -6.81 -7.20 -1.66
C GLY A 90 -7.10 -5.70 -1.62
N ILE A 91 -6.86 -5.03 -0.49
CA ILE A 91 -7.04 -3.57 -0.37
C ILE A 91 -6.04 -2.84 -1.29
N ILE A 92 -4.76 -3.23 -1.30
CA ILE A 92 -3.75 -2.64 -2.19
C ILE A 92 -4.18 -2.81 -3.65
N SER A 93 -4.63 -4.01 -4.03
CA SER A 93 -5.09 -4.30 -5.40
C SER A 93 -6.32 -3.48 -5.79
N SER A 94 -7.29 -3.33 -4.89
CA SER A 94 -8.47 -2.48 -5.09
C SER A 94 -8.10 -1.00 -5.26
N LEU A 95 -7.16 -0.50 -4.46
CA LEU A 95 -6.67 0.88 -4.56
C LEU A 95 -5.91 1.10 -5.87
N ALA A 96 -5.05 0.16 -6.27
CA ALA A 96 -4.33 0.22 -7.53
C ALA A 96 -5.30 0.30 -8.72
N ALA A 97 -6.34 -0.52 -8.74
CA ALA A 97 -7.36 -0.47 -9.80
C ALA A 97 -8.04 0.91 -9.86
N ALA A 98 -8.40 1.48 -8.70
CA ALA A 98 -9.03 2.80 -8.64
C ALA A 98 -8.10 3.94 -9.12
N VAL A 99 -6.81 3.87 -8.78
CA VAL A 99 -5.83 4.93 -9.10
C VAL A 99 -5.30 4.82 -10.54
N ILE A 100 -5.12 3.61 -11.07
CA ILE A 100 -4.56 3.39 -12.41
C ILE A 100 -5.59 3.67 -13.51
N LEU A 101 -6.87 3.32 -13.29
CA LEU A 101 -7.93 3.40 -14.30
C LEU A 101 -8.59 4.79 -14.42
N LYS A 102 -8.42 5.66 -13.42
CA LYS A 102 -8.80 7.07 -13.47
C LYS A 102 -7.63 7.86 -13.99
#